data_AF-A0A182WWQ1-F1
#
_entry.id   AF-A0A182WWQ1-F1
#
_cell.length_a   1.000
_cell.length_b   1.000
_cell.length_c   1.000
_cell.angle_alpha   90.00
_cell.angle_beta   90.00
_cell.angle_gamma   90.00
#
_symmetry.space_group_name_H-M   'P 1'
#
loop_
_entity.id
_entity.type
_entity.pdbx_description
1 polymer ?
#
loop_
_entity_poly.entity_id
_entity_poly.type
_entity_poly.pdbx_seq_one_letter_code
_entity_poly.pdbx_strand_id
1 'polypeptide(L)'
;MLNLPYEEEYRAQLKHLGYKEKDILREAFQRQEWNVGSARVLSLLQEANILTASEYILSLDSIELMQQIMNDFLEAEYSLLAHIVRYAYQENVQSQSLTNVLKESFRTLLNDLNDNPNVIPHNYLQAIGTRLRTHEQKLVINEHLQLLLGSERDPLDLDAAIGRQHQWREEMQTTLNGTVFERLLIELIRDKVNLLETLKELLKRSCPLSLKHALYLLSQAARATTDEPDERLLKSFIKDLFRTVVETGLMSQLQLVMLFAREICSANTAVLGTYPAWYKQTVGEMTYSVKRDQFIGTMELLTALIPAERNLELLGVHATIAISAPAKCNDYVLNYKQLCRAHIAQLKAPECTIVLED
;
A
#
# COMPACT_ATOMS: atom_id res chain seq x y z
N MET A 1 -25.81 -2.86 -20.99
CA MET A 1 -25.45 -4.04 -21.81
C MET A 1 -26.50 -4.19 -22.89
N LEU A 2 -26.11 -4.14 -24.16
CA LEU A 2 -26.99 -4.47 -25.27
C LEU A 2 -27.14 -6.00 -25.31
N ASN A 3 -28.38 -6.52 -25.28
CA ASN A 3 -28.62 -7.95 -25.48
C ASN A 3 -28.20 -8.32 -26.90
N LEU A 4 -27.23 -9.23 -27.03
CA LEU A 4 -26.87 -9.79 -28.33
C LEU A 4 -28.06 -10.59 -28.88
N PRO A 5 -28.35 -10.49 -30.18
CA PRO A 5 -29.38 -11.30 -30.79
C PRO A 5 -29.03 -12.79 -30.59
N TYR A 6 -30.03 -13.59 -30.22
CA TYR A 6 -29.93 -15.04 -30.00
C TYR A 6 -29.09 -15.50 -28.78
N GLU A 7 -28.69 -14.61 -27.86
CA GLU A 7 -27.92 -15.03 -26.66
C GLU A 7 -28.69 -16.05 -25.79
N GLU A 8 -30.00 -15.83 -25.60
CA GLU A 8 -30.84 -16.75 -24.83
C GLU A 8 -31.00 -18.11 -25.50
N GLU A 9 -31.11 -18.11 -26.84
CA GLU A 9 -31.19 -19.33 -27.63
C GLU A 9 -29.88 -20.12 -27.55
N TYR A 10 -28.74 -19.44 -27.73
CA TYR A 10 -27.43 -20.04 -27.60
C TYR A 10 -27.19 -20.61 -26.20
N ARG A 11 -27.56 -19.86 -25.16
CA ARG A 11 -27.52 -20.31 -23.76
C ARG A 11 -28.39 -21.55 -23.53
N ALA A 12 -29.57 -21.61 -24.15
CA ALA A 12 -30.44 -22.79 -24.07
C ALA A 12 -29.80 -24.00 -24.77
N GLN A 13 -29.23 -23.81 -25.96
CA GLN A 13 -28.54 -24.88 -26.69
C GLN A 13 -27.38 -25.47 -25.87
N LEU A 14 -26.53 -24.63 -25.27
CA LEU A 14 -25.39 -25.09 -24.46
C LEU A 14 -25.82 -25.97 -23.27
N LYS A 15 -27.01 -25.73 -22.69
CA LYS A 15 -27.53 -26.51 -21.57
C LYS A 15 -28.01 -27.92 -21.96
N HIS A 16 -28.43 -28.12 -23.20
CA HIS A 16 -28.97 -29.41 -23.67
C HIS A 16 -27.90 -30.35 -24.22
N LEU A 17 -26.65 -29.90 -24.33
CA LEU A 17 -25.54 -30.70 -24.82
C LEU A 17 -25.23 -31.89 -23.91
N GLY A 18 -25.02 -33.05 -24.52
CA GLY A 18 -24.51 -34.25 -23.87
C GLY A 18 -23.02 -34.12 -23.50
N TYR A 19 -22.54 -34.99 -22.62
CA TYR A 19 -21.15 -34.95 -22.11
C TYR A 19 -20.09 -34.92 -23.24
N LYS A 20 -20.22 -35.81 -24.24
CA LYS A 20 -19.28 -35.86 -25.38
C LYS A 20 -19.29 -34.59 -26.22
N GLU A 21 -20.46 -33.97 -26.40
CA GLU A 21 -20.59 -32.73 -27.17
C GLU A 21 -19.95 -31.56 -26.42
N LYS A 22 -20.10 -31.52 -25.09
CA LYS A 22 -19.41 -30.55 -24.23
C LYS A 22 -17.89 -30.70 -24.31
N ASP A 23 -17.37 -31.94 -24.29
CA ASP A 23 -15.93 -32.18 -24.42
C ASP A 23 -15.38 -31.72 -25.78
N ILE A 24 -16.09 -32.03 -26.88
CA ILE A 24 -15.72 -31.57 -28.23
C ILE A 24 -15.70 -30.04 -28.30
N LEU A 25 -16.71 -29.38 -27.73
CA LEU A 25 -16.76 -27.92 -27.71
C LEU A 25 -15.65 -27.32 -26.84
N ARG A 26 -15.34 -27.92 -25.69
CA ARG A 26 -14.21 -27.49 -24.85
C ARG A 26 -12.91 -27.48 -25.65
N GLU A 27 -12.57 -28.58 -26.32
CA GLU A 27 -11.36 -28.67 -27.14
C GLU A 27 -11.37 -27.69 -28.31
N ALA A 28 -12.53 -27.49 -28.94
CA ALA A 28 -12.67 -26.56 -30.06
C ALA A 28 -12.40 -25.12 -29.61
N PHE A 29 -12.98 -24.67 -28.50
CA PHE A 29 -12.81 -23.30 -27.99
C PHE A 29 -11.41 -23.03 -27.44
N GLN A 30 -10.73 -24.05 -26.89
CA GLN A 30 -9.32 -23.91 -26.47
C GLN A 30 -8.37 -23.61 -27.63
N ARG A 31 -8.73 -24.02 -28.87
CA ARG A 31 -7.94 -23.77 -30.08
C ARG A 31 -8.29 -22.45 -30.78
N GLN A 32 -9.33 -21.75 -30.34
CA GLN A 32 -9.75 -20.48 -30.95
C GLN A 32 -8.91 -19.32 -30.45
N GLU A 33 -8.62 -18.38 -31.37
CA GLU A 33 -7.95 -17.12 -31.03
C GLU A 33 -8.86 -16.23 -30.16
N TRP A 34 -8.23 -15.51 -29.22
CA TRP A 34 -8.93 -14.55 -28.39
C TRP A 34 -9.25 -13.27 -29.18
N ASN A 35 -10.52 -12.84 -29.17
CA ASN A 35 -10.99 -11.68 -29.92
C ASN A 35 -12.15 -10.96 -29.20
N VAL A 36 -12.67 -9.92 -29.85
CA VAL A 36 -13.80 -9.13 -29.35
C VAL A 36 -15.03 -10.02 -29.21
N GLY A 37 -15.46 -10.23 -27.96
CA GLY A 37 -16.60 -11.09 -27.62
C GLY A 37 -16.22 -12.45 -27.03
N SER A 38 -14.93 -12.84 -27.09
CA SER A 38 -14.47 -14.10 -26.50
C SER A 38 -14.76 -14.20 -25.00
N ALA A 39 -14.64 -13.11 -24.24
CA ALA A 39 -14.98 -13.12 -22.82
C ALA A 39 -16.46 -13.42 -22.55
N ARG A 40 -17.36 -12.83 -23.35
CA ARG A 40 -18.80 -13.08 -23.23
C ARG A 40 -19.13 -14.54 -23.52
N VAL A 41 -18.54 -15.11 -24.58
CA VAL A 41 -18.70 -16.53 -24.93
C VAL A 41 -18.13 -17.43 -23.83
N LEU A 42 -16.94 -17.13 -23.32
CA LEU A 42 -16.31 -17.86 -22.22
C LEU A 42 -17.18 -17.85 -20.95
N SER A 43 -17.83 -16.71 -20.64
CA SER A 43 -18.81 -16.64 -19.54
C SER A 43 -19.99 -17.58 -19.75
N LEU A 44 -20.54 -17.67 -20.97
CA LEU A 44 -21.64 -18.59 -21.28
C LEU A 44 -21.20 -20.07 -21.20
N LEU A 45 -20.00 -20.38 -21.67
CA LEU A 45 -19.41 -21.73 -21.55
C LEU A 45 -19.16 -22.13 -20.10
N GLN A 46 -18.69 -21.19 -19.28
CA GLN A 46 -18.48 -21.41 -17.85
C GLN A 46 -19.80 -21.66 -17.13
N GLU A 47 -20.85 -20.89 -17.43
CA GLU A 47 -22.19 -21.09 -16.88
C GLU A 47 -22.83 -22.43 -17.29
N ALA A 48 -22.43 -22.98 -18.44
CA ALA A 48 -22.87 -24.29 -18.92
C ALA A 48 -22.01 -25.47 -18.42
N ASN A 49 -20.99 -25.20 -17.58
CA ASN A 49 -19.98 -26.15 -17.12
C ASN A 49 -19.26 -26.86 -18.27
N ILE A 50 -18.92 -26.11 -19.33
CA ILE A 50 -18.21 -26.65 -20.51
C ILE A 50 -16.72 -26.35 -20.41
N LEU A 51 -16.37 -25.07 -20.28
CA LEU A 51 -15.00 -24.57 -20.20
C LEU A 51 -14.97 -23.40 -19.22
N THR A 52 -14.12 -23.49 -18.21
CA THR A 52 -13.93 -22.41 -17.22
C THR A 52 -12.82 -21.45 -17.62
N ALA A 53 -12.83 -20.24 -17.06
CA ALA A 53 -11.78 -19.25 -17.29
C ALA A 53 -10.39 -19.78 -16.89
N SER A 54 -10.32 -20.52 -15.79
CA SER A 54 -9.08 -21.11 -15.28
C SER A 54 -8.52 -22.17 -16.24
N GLU A 55 -9.37 -23.07 -16.74
CA GLU A 55 -8.98 -24.09 -17.74
C GLU A 55 -8.55 -23.45 -19.06
N TYR A 56 -9.23 -22.39 -19.49
CA TYR A 56 -8.86 -21.69 -20.71
C TYR A 56 -7.48 -21.03 -20.58
N ILE A 57 -7.26 -20.23 -19.53
CA ILE A 57 -5.95 -19.58 -19.30
C ILE A 57 -4.82 -20.61 -19.20
N LEU A 58 -5.03 -21.71 -18.49
CA LEU A 58 -4.02 -22.76 -18.34
C LEU A 58 -3.77 -23.57 -19.61
N SER A 59 -4.66 -23.52 -20.60
CA SER A 59 -4.49 -24.19 -21.89
C SER A 59 -3.67 -23.39 -22.89
N LEU A 60 -3.36 -22.12 -22.59
CA LEU A 60 -2.58 -21.26 -23.47
C LEU A 60 -1.08 -21.52 -23.30
N ASP A 61 -0.34 -21.48 -24.40
CA ASP A 61 1.12 -21.62 -24.39
C ASP A 61 1.86 -20.27 -24.35
N SER A 62 1.15 -19.16 -24.63
CA SER A 62 1.73 -17.81 -24.69
C SER A 62 1.41 -17.00 -23.44
N ILE A 63 2.46 -16.62 -22.69
CA ILE A 63 2.35 -15.73 -21.53
C ILE A 63 1.81 -14.36 -21.92
N GLU A 64 2.23 -13.83 -23.07
CA GLU A 64 1.77 -12.53 -23.58
C GLU A 64 0.25 -12.54 -23.82
N LEU A 65 -0.25 -13.61 -24.46
CA LEU A 65 -1.68 -13.78 -24.69
C LEU A 65 -2.45 -13.95 -23.37
N MET A 66 -1.90 -14.71 -22.41
CA MET A 66 -2.50 -14.81 -21.07
C MET A 66 -2.64 -13.42 -20.43
N GLN A 67 -1.58 -12.59 -20.46
CA GLN A 67 -1.63 -11.25 -19.87
C GLN A 67 -2.62 -10.33 -20.59
N GLN A 68 -2.71 -10.41 -21.92
CA GLN A 68 -3.72 -9.66 -22.68
C GLN A 68 -5.14 -10.03 -22.24
N ILE A 69 -5.44 -11.33 -22.10
CA ILE A 69 -6.75 -11.79 -21.64
C ILE A 69 -7.02 -11.36 -20.19
N MET A 70 -5.99 -11.43 -19.33
CA MET A 70 -6.11 -10.98 -17.95
C MET A 70 -6.38 -9.48 -17.85
N ASN A 71 -5.86 -8.65 -18.76
CA ASN A 71 -6.17 -7.23 -18.83
C ASN A 71 -7.65 -7.01 -19.17
N ASP A 72 -8.21 -7.73 -20.15
CA ASP A 72 -9.65 -7.66 -20.45
C ASP A 72 -10.49 -8.05 -19.21
N PHE A 73 -10.02 -9.03 -18.42
CA PHE A 73 -10.68 -9.46 -17.18
C PHE A 73 -10.62 -8.41 -16.06
N LEU A 74 -9.48 -7.73 -15.93
CA LEU A 74 -9.30 -6.63 -14.99
C LEU A 74 -10.10 -5.39 -15.40
N GLU A 75 -10.30 -5.17 -16.70
CA GLU A 75 -11.01 -4.01 -17.22
C GLU A 75 -12.52 -4.15 -17.07
N ALA A 76 -13.09 -5.28 -17.52
CA ALA A 76 -14.54 -5.40 -17.71
C ALA A 76 -15.18 -6.73 -17.23
N GLU A 77 -14.41 -7.83 -17.14
CA GLU A 77 -14.99 -9.18 -17.00
C GLU A 77 -14.81 -9.79 -15.60
N TYR A 78 -15.35 -9.09 -14.60
CA TYR A 78 -15.17 -9.41 -13.18
C TYR A 78 -15.71 -10.77 -12.73
N SER A 79 -16.66 -11.36 -13.46
CA SER A 79 -17.16 -12.73 -13.18
C SER A 79 -16.11 -13.79 -13.48
N LEU A 80 -15.40 -13.65 -14.60
CA LEU A 80 -14.33 -14.52 -15.03
C LEU A 80 -13.10 -14.33 -14.13
N LEU A 81 -12.75 -13.07 -13.84
CA LEU A 81 -11.67 -12.76 -12.91
C LEU A 81 -11.90 -13.37 -11.52
N ALA A 82 -13.12 -13.23 -10.98
CA ALA A 82 -13.45 -13.82 -9.69
C ALA A 82 -13.31 -15.35 -9.72
N HIS A 83 -13.68 -16.02 -10.82
CA HIS A 83 -13.45 -17.46 -10.96
C HIS A 83 -11.96 -17.81 -10.90
N ILE A 84 -11.11 -17.09 -11.62
CA ILE A 84 -9.66 -17.31 -11.63
C ILE A 84 -9.08 -17.15 -10.23
N VAL A 85 -9.45 -16.08 -9.52
CA VAL A 85 -9.02 -15.86 -8.13
C VAL A 85 -9.41 -17.03 -7.23
N ARG A 86 -10.67 -17.49 -7.28
CA ARG A 86 -11.13 -18.61 -6.46
C ARG A 86 -10.36 -19.90 -6.73
N TYR A 87 -9.96 -20.14 -7.98
CA TYR A 87 -9.24 -21.34 -8.36
C TYR A 87 -7.74 -21.23 -8.08
N ALA A 88 -7.15 -20.05 -8.24
CA ALA A 88 -5.72 -19.81 -8.02
C ALA A 88 -5.30 -20.03 -6.56
N TYR A 89 -6.20 -19.86 -5.60
CA TYR A 89 -5.92 -20.06 -4.17
C TYR A 89 -6.44 -21.38 -3.59
N GLN A 90 -6.71 -22.38 -4.45
CA GLN A 90 -7.02 -23.74 -4.01
C GLN A 90 -5.75 -24.56 -3.78
N GLU A 91 -5.86 -25.64 -3.01
CA GLU A 91 -4.77 -26.59 -2.77
C GLU A 91 -4.62 -27.56 -3.95
N ASN A 92 -4.20 -27.08 -5.12
CA ASN A 92 -3.90 -27.93 -6.27
C ASN A 92 -2.66 -27.45 -7.05
N VAL A 93 -2.08 -28.31 -7.89
CA VAL A 93 -0.84 -28.00 -8.63
C VAL A 93 -1.04 -26.87 -9.65
N GLN A 94 -2.22 -26.83 -10.29
CA GLN A 94 -2.58 -25.83 -11.29
C GLN A 94 -2.79 -24.43 -10.69
N SER A 95 -3.14 -24.35 -9.40
CA SER A 95 -3.29 -23.12 -8.63
C SER A 95 -1.99 -22.31 -8.56
N GLN A 96 -0.82 -22.95 -8.53
CA GLN A 96 0.46 -22.22 -8.51
C GLN A 96 0.71 -21.48 -9.83
N SER A 97 0.45 -22.12 -10.97
CA SER A 97 0.58 -21.48 -12.28
C SER A 97 -0.36 -20.28 -12.41
N LEU A 98 -1.63 -20.45 -12.01
CA LEU A 98 -2.60 -19.34 -12.04
C LEU A 98 -2.25 -18.21 -11.05
N THR A 99 -1.70 -18.55 -9.88
CA THR A 99 -1.22 -17.55 -8.93
C THR A 99 -0.10 -16.71 -9.54
N ASN A 100 0.84 -17.33 -10.26
CA ASN A 100 1.91 -16.60 -10.95
C ASN A 100 1.36 -15.68 -12.04
N VAL A 101 0.40 -16.17 -12.83
CA VAL A 101 -0.30 -15.35 -13.86
C VAL A 101 -0.97 -14.14 -13.21
N LEU A 102 -1.75 -14.34 -12.13
CA LEU A 102 -2.39 -13.26 -11.38
C LEU A 102 -1.39 -12.25 -10.82
N LYS A 103 -0.31 -12.71 -10.18
CA LYS A 103 0.72 -11.83 -9.61
C LYS A 103 1.37 -10.96 -10.69
N GLU A 104 1.62 -11.50 -11.88
CA GLU A 104 2.16 -10.73 -12.99
C GLU A 104 1.15 -9.71 -13.53
N SER A 105 -0.12 -10.11 -13.68
CA SER A 105 -1.18 -9.20 -14.12
C SER A 105 -1.39 -8.06 -13.12
N PHE A 106 -1.40 -8.35 -11.81
CA PHE A 106 -1.49 -7.33 -10.76
C PHE A 106 -0.28 -6.40 -10.75
N ARG A 107 0.94 -6.94 -10.94
CA ARG A 107 2.15 -6.13 -11.03
C ARG A 107 2.09 -5.17 -12.21
N THR A 108 1.70 -5.68 -13.38
CA THR A 108 1.57 -4.89 -14.61
C THR A 108 0.53 -3.80 -14.42
N LEU A 109 -0.66 -4.15 -13.89
CA LEU A 109 -1.70 -3.17 -13.59
C LEU A 109 -1.25 -2.07 -12.63
N LEU A 110 -0.51 -2.42 -11.56
CA LEU A 110 -0.01 -1.42 -10.61
C LEU A 110 1.03 -0.49 -11.25
N ASN A 111 1.88 -1.00 -12.15
CA ASN A 111 2.80 -0.17 -12.91
C ASN A 111 2.03 0.78 -13.85
N ASP A 112 1.06 0.26 -14.60
CA ASP A 112 0.23 1.05 -15.52
C ASP A 112 -0.58 2.12 -14.76
N LEU A 113 -1.05 1.82 -13.55
CA LEU A 113 -1.76 2.77 -12.68
C LEU A 113 -0.84 3.85 -12.09
N ASN A 114 0.43 3.53 -11.84
CA ASN A 114 1.42 4.54 -11.44
C ASN A 114 1.67 5.55 -12.56
N ASP A 115 1.71 5.09 -13.81
CA ASP A 115 1.92 5.95 -14.99
C ASP A 115 0.63 6.67 -15.42
N ASN A 116 -0.51 5.98 -15.35
CA ASN A 116 -1.83 6.50 -15.67
C ASN A 116 -2.87 6.03 -14.63
N PRO A 117 -3.20 6.86 -13.62
CA PRO A 117 -4.12 6.50 -12.53
C PRO A 117 -5.56 6.13 -12.93
N ASN A 118 -5.94 6.32 -14.20
CA ASN A 118 -7.24 5.96 -14.77
C ASN A 118 -7.11 5.03 -15.98
N VAL A 119 -6.03 4.23 -16.06
CA VAL A 119 -5.81 3.29 -17.18
C VAL A 119 -6.93 2.27 -17.34
N ILE A 120 -7.53 1.82 -16.23
CA ILE A 120 -8.75 1.01 -16.23
C ILE A 120 -9.97 1.88 -15.89
N PRO A 121 -11.17 1.57 -16.43
CA PRO A 121 -12.36 2.41 -16.27
C PRO A 121 -12.95 2.35 -14.86
N HIS A 122 -12.73 1.26 -14.13
CA HIS A 122 -13.38 0.98 -12.85
C HIS A 122 -12.45 0.28 -11.85
N ASN A 123 -12.74 0.45 -10.56
CA ASN A 123 -12.03 -0.25 -9.49
C ASN A 123 -12.45 -1.73 -9.46
N TYR A 124 -11.63 -2.58 -10.07
CA TYR A 124 -11.94 -4.00 -10.21
C TYR A 124 -11.96 -4.72 -8.84
N LEU A 125 -11.14 -4.31 -7.85
CA LEU A 125 -11.12 -4.93 -6.50
C LEU A 125 -12.49 -4.80 -5.83
N GLN A 126 -13.10 -3.62 -5.92
CA GLN A 126 -14.45 -3.39 -5.43
C GLN A 126 -15.47 -4.25 -6.20
N ALA A 127 -15.33 -4.35 -7.53
CA ALA A 127 -16.25 -5.09 -8.38
C ALA A 127 -16.22 -6.61 -8.13
N ILE A 128 -15.02 -7.21 -8.01
CA ILE A 128 -14.87 -8.64 -7.68
C ILE A 128 -15.16 -8.95 -6.22
N GLY A 129 -15.04 -7.96 -5.32
CA GLY A 129 -15.29 -8.13 -3.89
C GLY A 129 -16.64 -8.80 -3.62
N THR A 130 -17.71 -8.34 -4.25
CA THR A 130 -19.06 -8.93 -4.11
C THR A 130 -19.18 -10.40 -4.55
N ARG A 131 -18.20 -10.90 -5.31
CA ARG A 131 -18.16 -12.26 -5.87
C ARG A 131 -17.18 -13.18 -5.15
N LEU A 132 -16.37 -12.67 -4.24
CA LEU A 132 -15.34 -13.42 -3.53
C LEU A 132 -15.74 -13.65 -2.07
N ARG A 133 -15.29 -14.77 -1.50
CA ARG A 133 -15.35 -15.03 -0.05
C ARG A 133 -14.34 -14.15 0.67
N THR A 134 -14.58 -13.87 1.95
CA THR A 134 -13.70 -13.00 2.76
C THR A 134 -12.24 -13.45 2.74
N HIS A 135 -11.95 -14.75 2.80
CA HIS A 135 -10.57 -15.23 2.77
C HIS A 135 -9.90 -14.99 1.39
N GLU A 136 -10.61 -15.19 0.28
CA GLU A 136 -10.13 -14.95 -1.08
C GLU A 136 -9.84 -13.46 -1.30
N GLN A 137 -10.74 -12.59 -0.82
CA GLN A 137 -10.52 -11.14 -0.84
C GLN A 137 -9.25 -10.76 -0.07
N LYS A 138 -9.06 -11.30 1.13
CA LYS A 138 -7.85 -11.03 1.94
C LYS A 138 -6.57 -11.43 1.21
N LEU A 139 -6.57 -12.57 0.52
CA LEU A 139 -5.42 -13.02 -0.26
C LEU A 139 -5.11 -12.04 -1.41
N VAL A 140 -6.12 -11.63 -2.18
CA VAL A 140 -5.92 -10.66 -3.27
C VAL A 140 -5.44 -9.31 -2.74
N ILE A 141 -6.03 -8.80 -1.65
CA ILE A 141 -5.61 -7.54 -1.01
C ILE A 141 -4.17 -7.64 -0.50
N ASN A 142 -3.81 -8.74 0.16
CA ASN A 142 -2.45 -8.96 0.63
C ASN A 142 -1.45 -8.99 -0.54
N GLU A 143 -1.76 -9.68 -1.64
CA GLU A 143 -0.88 -9.67 -2.83
C GLU A 143 -0.72 -8.25 -3.39
N HIS A 144 -1.78 -7.45 -3.45
CA HIS A 144 -1.68 -6.05 -3.88
C HIS A 144 -0.82 -5.21 -2.94
N LEU A 145 -1.00 -5.36 -1.63
CA LEU A 145 -0.18 -4.66 -0.64
C LEU A 145 1.29 -5.06 -0.78
N GLN A 146 1.61 -6.35 -0.93
CA GLN A 146 2.97 -6.83 -1.12
C GLN A 146 3.60 -6.31 -2.41
N LEU A 147 2.86 -6.34 -3.52
CA LEU A 147 3.35 -5.84 -4.81
C LEU A 147 3.55 -4.32 -4.79
N LEU A 148 2.57 -3.56 -4.28
CA LEU A 148 2.62 -2.11 -4.21
C LEU A 148 3.74 -1.64 -3.29
N LEU A 149 3.81 -2.20 -2.08
CA LEU A 149 4.79 -1.79 -1.07
C LEU A 149 6.18 -2.37 -1.33
N GLY A 150 6.30 -3.51 -2.01
CA GLY A 150 7.58 -4.13 -2.36
C GLY A 150 8.11 -3.78 -3.76
N SER A 151 7.49 -2.82 -4.46
CA SER A 151 7.80 -2.49 -5.86
C SER A 151 9.10 -1.70 -6.05
N GLU A 152 9.58 -0.98 -5.02
CA GLU A 152 10.81 -0.18 -5.14
C GLU A 152 12.04 -1.08 -5.27
N ARG A 153 12.88 -0.79 -6.27
CA ARG A 153 14.15 -1.53 -6.50
C ARG A 153 15.35 -0.83 -5.90
N ASP A 154 15.23 0.47 -5.63
CA ASP A 154 16.30 1.29 -5.10
C ASP A 154 16.30 1.30 -3.56
N PRO A 155 17.46 1.42 -2.92
CA PRO A 155 17.54 1.53 -1.48
C PRO A 155 16.82 2.79 -0.98
N LEU A 156 16.03 2.65 0.08
CA LEU A 156 15.36 3.79 0.72
C LEU A 156 16.38 4.83 1.17
N ASP A 157 16.27 6.04 0.64
CA ASP A 157 16.90 7.23 1.23
C ASP A 157 15.96 7.85 2.26
N LEU A 158 16.06 7.35 3.49
CA LEU A 158 15.25 7.83 4.62
C LEU A 158 15.58 9.26 5.04
N ASP A 159 16.81 9.73 4.81
CA ASP A 159 17.19 11.12 5.10
C ASP A 159 16.48 12.08 4.13
N ALA A 160 16.49 11.75 2.83
CA ALA A 160 15.73 12.50 1.85
C ALA A 160 14.22 12.45 2.13
N ALA A 161 13.70 11.30 2.57
CA ALA A 161 12.29 11.14 2.88
C ALA A 161 11.83 12.05 4.03
N ILE A 162 12.63 12.19 5.09
CA ILE A 162 12.33 13.10 6.21
C ILE A 162 12.18 14.55 5.72
N GLY A 163 13.09 15.01 4.85
CA GLY A 163 13.04 16.37 4.31
C GLY A 163 11.94 16.59 3.25
N ARG A 164 11.55 15.56 2.50
CA ARG A 164 10.60 15.65 1.37
C ARG A 164 9.18 15.17 1.70
N GLN A 165 8.91 14.73 2.93
CA GLN A 165 7.62 14.13 3.29
C GLN A 165 6.41 15.01 2.89
N HIS A 166 6.48 16.32 3.14
CA HIS A 166 5.40 17.23 2.79
C HIS A 166 5.17 17.32 1.28
N GLN A 167 6.25 17.48 0.51
CA GLN A 167 6.21 17.47 -0.96
C GLN A 167 5.60 16.17 -1.48
N TRP A 168 6.04 15.02 -0.98
CA TRP A 168 5.51 13.72 -1.42
C TRP A 168 4.02 13.56 -1.11
N ARG A 169 3.55 14.09 0.03
CA ARG A 169 2.12 14.10 0.36
C ARG A 169 1.33 14.90 -0.67
N GLU A 170 1.81 16.08 -1.06
CA GLU A 170 1.16 16.93 -2.05
C GLU A 170 1.18 16.30 -3.45
N GLU A 171 2.30 15.72 -3.86
CA GLU A 171 2.45 14.98 -5.13
C GLU A 171 1.44 13.84 -5.21
N MET A 172 1.37 12.99 -4.17
CA MET A 172 0.44 11.85 -4.11
C MET A 172 -1.01 12.32 -4.09
N GLN A 173 -1.33 13.34 -3.31
CA GLN A 173 -2.69 13.89 -3.27
C GLN A 173 -3.10 14.50 -4.62
N THR A 174 -2.18 15.18 -5.32
CA THR A 174 -2.47 15.78 -6.63
C THR A 174 -2.65 14.72 -7.71
N THR A 175 -1.81 13.69 -7.68
CA THR A 175 -1.78 12.63 -8.71
C THR A 175 -2.96 11.67 -8.57
N LEU A 176 -3.35 11.33 -7.34
CA LEU A 176 -4.29 10.24 -7.08
C LEU A 176 -5.72 10.71 -6.83
N ASN A 177 -5.95 11.93 -6.35
CA ASN A 177 -7.27 12.36 -5.92
C ASN A 177 -8.33 12.24 -7.03
N GLY A 178 -9.42 11.52 -6.73
CA GLY A 178 -10.55 11.27 -7.62
C GLY A 178 -10.31 10.17 -8.66
N THR A 179 -9.12 9.57 -8.72
CA THR A 179 -8.74 8.57 -9.73
C THR A 179 -9.24 7.17 -9.39
N VAL A 180 -9.22 6.28 -10.37
CA VAL A 180 -9.49 4.85 -10.15
C VAL A 180 -8.43 4.23 -9.25
N PHE A 181 -7.17 4.65 -9.40
CA PHE A 181 -6.08 4.16 -8.55
C PHE A 181 -6.29 4.51 -7.06
N GLU A 182 -6.69 5.74 -6.73
CA GLU A 182 -7.04 6.09 -5.34
C GLU A 182 -8.14 5.20 -4.79
N ARG A 183 -9.20 4.92 -5.56
CA ARG A 183 -10.27 4.02 -5.12
C ARG A 183 -9.76 2.61 -4.87
N LEU A 184 -8.86 2.12 -5.71
CA LEU A 184 -8.20 0.82 -5.52
C LEU A 184 -7.39 0.83 -4.20
N LEU A 185 -6.59 1.86 -3.96
CA LEU A 185 -5.81 2.00 -2.71
C LEU A 185 -6.71 2.08 -1.47
N ILE A 186 -7.87 2.74 -1.57
CA ILE A 186 -8.87 2.81 -0.49
C ILE A 186 -9.44 1.41 -0.18
N GLU A 187 -9.63 0.55 -1.18
CA GLU A 187 -10.05 -0.85 -0.93
C GLU A 187 -8.99 -1.63 -0.15
N LEU A 188 -7.71 -1.36 -0.38
CA LEU A 188 -6.61 -2.06 0.31
C LEU A 188 -6.56 -1.77 1.81
N ILE A 189 -7.05 -0.60 2.24
CA ILE A 189 -7.01 -0.16 3.64
C ILE A 189 -8.27 -0.50 4.44
N ARG A 190 -9.28 -1.15 3.83
CA ARG A 190 -10.52 -1.54 4.54
C ARG A 190 -10.22 -2.45 5.71
N ASP A 191 -9.31 -3.40 5.54
CA ASP A 191 -8.74 -4.20 6.63
C ASP A 191 -7.44 -3.53 7.10
N LYS A 192 -7.57 -2.54 8.00
CA LYS A 192 -6.43 -1.80 8.56
C LYS A 192 -5.45 -2.73 9.29
N VAL A 193 -5.93 -3.83 9.87
CA VAL A 193 -5.07 -4.83 10.53
C VAL A 193 -4.13 -5.46 9.50
N ASN A 194 -4.66 -5.91 8.36
CA ASN A 194 -3.87 -6.49 7.27
C ASN A 194 -2.81 -5.53 6.72
N LEU A 195 -3.15 -4.24 6.54
CA LEU A 195 -2.20 -3.19 6.14
C LEU A 195 -1.02 -3.11 7.13
N LEU A 196 -1.32 -2.98 8.42
CA LEU A 196 -0.30 -2.80 9.45
C LEU A 196 0.54 -4.05 9.67
N GLU A 197 -0.04 -5.24 9.59
CA GLU A 197 0.68 -6.51 9.62
C GLU A 197 1.64 -6.65 8.44
N THR A 198 1.18 -6.30 7.23
CA THR A 198 2.01 -6.29 6.03
C THR A 198 3.18 -5.33 6.16
N LEU A 199 2.94 -4.09 6.63
CA LEU A 199 4.00 -3.12 6.89
C LEU A 199 4.99 -3.65 7.92
N LYS A 200 4.53 -4.20 9.05
CA LYS A 200 5.41 -4.81 10.07
C LYS A 200 6.30 -5.90 9.48
N GLU A 201 5.74 -6.76 8.62
CA GLU A 201 6.50 -7.85 8.01
C GLU A 201 7.57 -7.34 7.04
N LEU A 202 7.24 -6.36 6.19
CA LEU A 202 8.20 -5.75 5.27
C LEU A 202 9.34 -5.05 6.02
N LEU A 203 9.01 -4.34 7.12
CA LEU A 203 9.99 -3.69 7.97
C LEU A 203 10.94 -4.69 8.66
N LYS A 204 10.44 -5.85 9.09
CA LYS A 204 11.27 -6.90 9.69
C LYS A 204 12.24 -7.52 8.70
N ARG A 205 11.81 -7.72 7.45
CA ARG A 205 12.62 -8.35 6.39
C ARG A 205 13.70 -7.44 5.83
N SER A 206 13.71 -6.16 6.21
CA SER A 206 14.59 -5.13 5.61
C SER A 206 14.45 -5.07 4.08
N CYS A 207 13.24 -5.35 3.56
CA CYS A 207 12.97 -5.25 2.14
C CYS A 207 12.88 -3.78 1.72
N PRO A 208 13.21 -3.45 0.45
CA PRO A 208 12.83 -2.19 -0.15
C PRO A 208 11.31 -1.97 0.04
N LEU A 209 10.96 -0.79 0.52
CA LEU A 209 9.59 -0.40 0.86
C LEU A 209 9.25 0.86 0.08
N SER A 210 8.23 0.79 -0.76
CA SER A 210 7.69 1.96 -1.45
C SER A 210 7.12 2.97 -0.46
N LEU A 211 7.97 3.89 -0.01
CA LEU A 211 7.69 4.74 1.15
C LEU A 211 6.59 5.76 0.85
N LYS A 212 6.52 6.30 -0.38
CA LYS A 212 5.42 7.20 -0.79
C LYS A 212 4.07 6.51 -0.68
N HIS A 213 3.94 5.29 -1.20
CA HIS A 213 2.73 4.49 -1.09
C HIS A 213 2.42 4.09 0.36
N ALA A 214 3.42 3.70 1.15
CA ALA A 214 3.23 3.38 2.57
C ALA A 214 2.67 4.57 3.36
N LEU A 215 3.25 5.77 3.16
CA LEU A 215 2.77 7.01 3.78
C LEU A 215 1.35 7.36 3.32
N TYR A 216 1.09 7.28 2.01
CA TYR A 216 -0.24 7.57 1.48
C TYR A 216 -1.30 6.61 2.04
N LEU A 217 -1.03 5.30 2.09
CA LEU A 217 -1.94 4.31 2.66
C LEU A 217 -2.19 4.55 4.17
N LEU A 218 -1.15 4.88 4.94
CA LEU A 218 -1.31 5.25 6.35
C LEU A 218 -2.13 6.54 6.53
N SER A 219 -1.94 7.53 5.66
CA SER A 219 -2.72 8.77 5.63
C SER A 219 -4.20 8.48 5.37
N GLN A 220 -4.50 7.65 4.38
CA GLN A 220 -5.87 7.25 4.06
C GLN A 220 -6.49 6.39 5.17
N ALA A 221 -5.73 5.46 5.75
CA ALA A 221 -6.18 4.64 6.88
C ALA A 221 -6.54 5.52 8.09
N ALA A 222 -5.71 6.52 8.40
CA ALA A 222 -5.94 7.48 9.46
C ALA A 222 -7.17 8.37 9.19
N ARG A 223 -7.36 8.86 7.96
CA ARG A 223 -8.57 9.62 7.56
C ARG A 223 -9.84 8.78 7.70
N ALA A 224 -9.75 7.49 7.37
CA ALA A 224 -10.86 6.54 7.46
C ALA A 224 -11.09 5.99 8.88
N THR A 225 -10.33 6.44 9.89
CA THR A 225 -10.53 6.06 11.30
C THR A 225 -11.60 6.93 11.93
N THR A 226 -12.72 6.31 12.32
CA THR A 226 -13.85 6.99 12.96
C THR A 226 -14.23 6.40 14.32
N ASP A 227 -13.70 5.22 14.65
CA ASP A 227 -14.06 4.42 15.81
C ASP A 227 -12.85 4.09 16.70
N GLU A 228 -13.15 3.79 17.96
CA GLU A 228 -12.13 3.54 19.00
C GLU A 228 -11.21 2.33 18.70
N PRO A 229 -11.69 1.18 18.16
CA PRO A 229 -10.82 0.07 17.80
C PRO A 229 -9.71 0.44 16.81
N ASP A 230 -10.06 1.14 15.73
CA ASP A 230 -9.10 1.57 14.70
C ASP A 230 -8.16 2.65 15.23
N GLU A 231 -8.65 3.56 16.08
CA GLU A 231 -7.82 4.54 16.78
C GLU A 231 -6.74 3.84 17.63
N ARG A 232 -7.16 2.88 18.46
CA ARG A 232 -6.23 2.10 19.30
C ARG A 232 -5.25 1.31 18.45
N LEU A 233 -5.70 0.74 17.34
CA LEU A 233 -4.86 -0.02 16.42
C LEU A 233 -3.72 0.85 15.86
N LEU A 234 -4.02 2.02 15.27
CA LEU A 234 -3.00 2.91 14.71
C LEU A 234 -2.07 3.49 15.79
N LYS A 235 -2.60 3.87 16.95
CA LYS A 235 -1.78 4.37 18.07
C LYS A 235 -0.84 3.28 18.60
N SER A 236 -1.33 2.04 18.71
CA SER A 236 -0.50 0.89 19.14
C SER A 236 0.61 0.58 18.14
N PHE A 237 0.33 0.68 16.84
CA PHE A 237 1.32 0.48 15.79
C PHE A 237 2.52 1.42 15.91
N ILE A 238 2.27 2.73 16.04
CA ILE A 238 3.35 3.72 16.20
C ILE A 238 4.09 3.53 17.53
N LYS A 239 3.36 3.24 18.61
CA LYS A 239 3.97 2.98 19.93
C LYS A 239 4.91 1.77 19.90
N ASP A 240 4.51 0.71 19.21
CA ASP A 240 5.33 -0.49 19.08
C ASP A 240 6.56 -0.25 18.21
N LEU A 241 6.44 0.51 17.12
CA LEU A 241 7.60 0.93 16.33
C LEU A 241 8.59 1.77 17.16
N PHE A 242 8.11 2.72 17.95
CA PHE A 242 8.98 3.50 18.83
C PHE A 242 9.69 2.61 19.86
N ARG A 243 8.99 1.61 20.40
CA ARG A 243 9.61 0.61 21.29
C ARG A 243 10.74 -0.15 20.59
N THR A 244 10.54 -0.54 19.33
CA THR A 244 11.60 -1.15 18.52
C THR A 244 12.79 -0.22 18.33
N VAL A 245 12.60 1.10 18.17
CA VAL A 245 13.70 2.07 18.15
C VAL A 245 14.49 2.05 19.45
N VAL A 246 13.80 2.11 20.58
CA VAL A 246 14.40 2.11 21.92
C VAL A 246 15.16 0.80 22.21
N GLU A 247 14.68 -0.32 21.68
CA GLU A 247 15.29 -1.65 21.85
C GLU A 247 16.50 -1.86 20.93
N THR A 248 16.43 -1.39 19.69
CA THR A 248 17.44 -1.69 18.65
C THR A 248 18.47 -0.58 18.45
N GLY A 249 18.13 0.67 18.78
CA GLY A 249 18.98 1.83 18.54
C GLY A 249 19.21 2.15 17.06
N LEU A 250 18.36 1.65 16.14
CA LEU A 250 18.55 1.84 14.70
C LEU A 250 17.96 3.17 14.22
N MET A 251 18.77 3.97 13.52
CA MET A 251 18.34 5.23 12.90
C MET A 251 17.22 5.04 11.88
N SER A 252 17.30 3.99 11.06
CA SER A 252 16.26 3.70 10.06
C SER A 252 14.88 3.50 10.69
N GLN A 253 14.82 2.81 11.84
CA GLN A 253 13.58 2.63 12.59
C GLN A 253 13.09 3.96 13.18
N LEU A 254 14.00 4.82 13.66
CA LEU A 254 13.64 6.16 14.13
C LEU A 254 13.04 6.99 12.99
N GLN A 255 13.69 7.03 11.83
CA GLN A 255 13.19 7.79 10.67
C GLN A 255 11.80 7.31 10.27
N LEU A 256 11.58 5.99 10.18
CA LEU A 256 10.29 5.40 9.86
C LEU A 256 9.20 5.74 10.88
N VAL A 257 9.46 5.60 12.19
CA VAL A 257 8.44 5.94 13.19
C VAL A 257 8.10 7.43 13.15
N MET A 258 9.08 8.30 12.89
CA MET A 258 8.84 9.74 12.77
C MET A 258 7.98 10.04 11.54
N LEU A 259 8.33 9.48 10.37
CA LEU A 259 7.55 9.63 9.14
C LEU A 259 6.11 9.16 9.33
N PHE A 260 5.90 7.96 9.88
CA PHE A 260 4.56 7.39 10.05
C PHE A 260 3.74 8.14 11.10
N ALA A 261 4.35 8.52 12.24
CA ALA A 261 3.66 9.31 13.25
C ALA A 261 3.20 10.66 12.72
N ARG A 262 4.07 11.36 11.96
CA ARG A 262 3.74 12.63 11.30
C ARG A 262 2.57 12.46 10.33
N GLU A 263 2.59 11.40 9.53
CA GLU A 263 1.55 11.15 8.53
C GLU A 263 0.20 10.89 9.18
N ILE A 264 0.15 9.96 10.13
CA ILE A 264 -1.07 9.59 10.86
C ILE A 264 -1.65 10.78 11.63
N CYS A 265 -0.83 11.51 12.38
CA CYS A 265 -1.29 12.66 13.14
C CYS A 265 -1.77 13.81 12.25
N SER A 266 -1.14 14.02 11.09
CA SER A 266 -1.56 15.07 10.14
C SER A 266 -2.87 14.72 9.44
N ALA A 267 -3.13 13.44 9.21
CA ALA A 267 -4.27 12.95 8.46
C ALA A 267 -5.60 13.04 9.24
N ASN A 268 -5.57 12.88 10.56
CA ASN A 268 -6.77 12.93 11.41
C ASN A 268 -6.46 13.45 12.83
N THR A 269 -6.30 14.77 12.94
CA THR A 269 -5.96 15.42 14.22
C THR A 269 -7.05 15.31 15.28
N ALA A 270 -8.32 15.17 14.88
CA ALA A 270 -9.46 15.12 15.78
C ALA A 270 -9.53 13.81 16.58
N VAL A 271 -9.26 12.67 15.92
CA VAL A 271 -9.34 11.33 16.54
C VAL A 271 -7.96 10.84 16.99
N LEU A 272 -6.94 10.99 16.14
CA LEU A 272 -5.60 10.43 16.40
C LEU A 272 -4.69 11.41 17.17
N GLY A 273 -5.11 12.66 17.30
CA GLY A 273 -4.36 13.71 17.98
C GLY A 273 -3.30 14.37 17.09
N THR A 274 -2.76 15.49 17.55
CA THR A 274 -1.75 16.25 16.81
C THR A 274 -0.35 15.68 17.00
N TYR A 275 0.54 15.92 16.05
CA TYR A 275 1.94 15.52 16.16
C TYR A 275 2.64 16.05 17.43
N PRO A 276 2.46 17.32 17.84
CA PRO A 276 2.93 17.81 19.14
C PRO A 276 2.46 16.96 20.33
N ALA A 277 1.18 16.57 20.36
CA ALA A 277 0.64 15.75 21.44
C ALA A 277 1.28 14.36 21.46
N TRP A 278 1.41 13.72 20.28
CA TRP A 278 2.10 12.44 20.13
C TRP A 278 3.57 12.53 20.56
N TYR A 279 4.29 13.55 20.11
CA TYR A 279 5.71 13.75 20.43
C TYR A 279 5.91 13.96 21.92
N LYS A 280 5.04 14.74 22.58
CA LYS A 280 5.06 14.90 24.04
C LYS A 280 4.87 13.57 24.76
N GLN A 281 3.84 12.80 24.41
CA GLN A 281 3.53 11.53 25.07
C GLN A 281 4.59 10.45 24.82
N THR A 282 5.18 10.45 23.62
CA THR A 282 6.10 9.38 23.20
C THR A 282 7.55 9.72 23.54
N VAL A 283 8.03 10.90 23.16
CA VAL A 283 9.43 11.34 23.35
C VAL A 283 9.55 12.20 24.60
N GLY A 284 8.64 13.14 24.82
CA GLY A 284 8.67 14.04 25.97
C GLY A 284 8.57 13.34 27.33
N GLU A 285 7.84 12.23 27.36
CA GLU A 285 7.55 11.44 28.56
C GLU A 285 8.24 10.06 28.52
N MET A 286 9.19 9.84 27.60
CA MET A 286 9.81 8.52 27.39
C MET A 286 10.51 7.97 28.64
N THR A 287 10.99 8.84 29.53
CA THR A 287 11.68 8.46 30.79
C THR A 287 10.88 7.58 31.71
N TYR A 288 9.54 7.61 31.60
CA TYR A 288 8.69 6.71 32.39
C TYR A 288 8.68 5.28 31.87
N SER A 289 9.24 5.04 30.68
CA SER A 289 9.17 3.76 29.98
C SER A 289 10.53 3.21 29.50
N VAL A 290 11.60 4.02 29.50
CA VAL A 290 12.91 3.63 28.98
C VAL A 290 14.00 3.72 30.06
N LYS A 291 15.03 2.86 29.96
CA LYS A 291 16.20 2.90 30.83
C LYS A 291 17.11 4.07 30.47
N ARG A 292 18.03 4.42 31.37
CA ARG A 292 18.98 5.52 31.18
C ARG A 292 19.78 5.41 29.87
N ASP A 293 20.34 4.25 29.57
CA ASP A 293 21.18 4.08 28.36
C ASP A 293 20.34 4.16 27.09
N GLN A 294 19.11 3.63 27.14
CA GLN A 294 18.15 3.73 26.03
C GLN A 294 17.69 5.17 25.80
N PHE A 295 17.50 5.94 26.88
CA PHE A 295 17.22 7.37 26.80
C PHE A 295 18.36 8.09 26.07
N ILE A 296 19.61 7.85 26.48
CA ILE A 296 20.79 8.48 25.86
C ILE A 296 20.86 8.12 24.37
N GLY A 297 20.78 6.83 24.02
CA GLY A 297 20.81 6.39 22.63
C GLY A 297 19.69 7.00 21.79
N THR A 298 18.47 7.08 22.33
CA THR A 298 17.34 7.73 21.64
C THR A 298 17.58 9.22 21.41
N MET A 299 18.16 9.93 22.38
CA MET A 299 18.52 11.34 22.24
C MET A 299 19.63 11.57 21.21
N GLU A 300 20.60 10.67 21.12
CA GLU A 300 21.66 10.70 20.10
C GLU A 300 21.08 10.50 18.70
N LEU A 301 20.18 9.53 18.53
CA LEU A 301 19.47 9.32 17.26
C LEU A 301 18.63 10.54 16.87
N LEU A 302 17.86 11.12 17.81
CA LEU A 302 17.09 12.35 17.55
C LEU A 302 18.00 13.50 17.14
N THR A 303 19.18 13.63 17.75
CA THR A 303 20.17 14.65 17.40
C THR A 303 20.72 14.44 16.00
N ALA A 304 21.05 13.20 15.65
CA ALA A 304 21.56 12.83 14.34
C ALA A 304 20.50 12.98 13.22
N LEU A 305 19.20 12.99 13.54
CA LEU A 305 18.11 13.21 12.59
C LEU A 305 17.98 14.68 12.15
N ILE A 306 18.43 15.65 12.97
CA ILE A 306 18.21 17.09 12.74
C ILE A 306 18.62 17.56 11.33
N PRO A 307 19.79 17.19 10.78
CA PRO A 307 20.23 17.69 9.47
C PRO A 307 19.30 17.29 8.31
N ALA A 308 18.60 16.15 8.43
CA ALA A 308 17.65 15.67 7.44
C ALA A 308 16.32 16.46 7.46
N GLU A 309 15.99 17.06 8.61
CA GLU A 309 14.73 17.77 8.78
C GLU A 309 14.73 19.14 8.08
N ARG A 310 13.68 19.39 7.29
CA ARG A 310 13.50 20.62 6.50
C ARG A 310 12.23 21.37 6.87
N ASN A 311 11.31 20.74 7.61
CA ASN A 311 10.06 21.35 8.01
C ASN A 311 10.25 22.17 9.31
N LEU A 312 10.09 23.49 9.18
CA LEU A 312 10.24 24.44 10.30
C LEU A 312 9.23 24.21 11.43
N GLU A 313 8.00 23.78 11.11
CA GLU A 313 6.98 23.52 12.12
C GLU A 313 7.36 22.29 12.96
N LEU A 314 7.81 21.21 12.32
CA LEU A 314 8.26 20.00 13.00
C LEU A 314 9.50 20.26 13.87
N LEU A 315 10.49 21.02 13.36
CA LEU A 315 11.63 21.46 14.17
C LEU A 315 11.18 22.32 15.36
N GLY A 316 10.17 23.17 15.16
CA GLY A 316 9.56 23.97 16.21
C GLY A 316 9.00 23.10 17.33
N VAL A 317 8.31 22.01 16.99
CA VAL A 317 7.82 21.01 17.96
C VAL A 317 8.98 20.41 18.76
N HIS A 318 10.02 19.95 18.05
CA HIS A 318 11.18 19.30 18.67
C HIS A 318 11.97 20.25 19.60
N ALA A 319 12.06 21.54 19.24
CA ALA A 319 12.78 22.55 20.02
C ALA A 319 12.00 23.04 21.27
N THR A 320 10.67 22.98 21.23
CA THR A 320 9.80 23.60 22.25
C THR A 320 9.24 22.61 23.25
N ILE A 321 8.82 21.42 22.83
CA ILE A 321 8.20 20.43 23.72
C ILE A 321 9.19 19.99 24.80
N ALA A 322 8.73 19.98 26.07
CA ALA A 322 9.51 19.51 27.20
C ALA A 322 9.81 18.00 27.08
N ILE A 323 11.07 17.64 27.33
CA ILE A 323 11.50 16.24 27.43
C ILE A 323 11.97 16.05 28.86
N SER A 324 11.25 15.21 29.60
CA SER A 324 11.68 14.76 30.92
C SER A 324 12.98 13.97 30.74
N ALA A 325 13.98 14.20 31.59
CA ALA A 325 15.25 13.49 31.52
C ALA A 325 15.51 12.71 32.81
N PRO A 326 16.13 11.52 32.75
CA PRO A 326 16.62 10.85 33.95
C PRO A 326 17.69 11.71 34.62
N ALA A 327 17.97 11.41 35.89
CA ALA A 327 19.03 12.10 36.63
C ALA A 327 20.35 12.09 35.83
N LYS A 328 21.03 13.24 35.78
CA LYS A 328 22.30 13.47 35.06
C LYS A 328 22.23 13.29 33.53
N CYS A 329 21.04 13.37 32.92
CA CYS A 329 20.88 13.29 31.46
C CYS A 329 20.29 14.56 30.83
N ASN A 330 20.13 15.64 31.62
CA ASN A 330 19.58 16.92 31.13
C ASN A 330 20.43 17.54 30.01
N ASP A 331 21.75 17.35 30.03
CA ASP A 331 22.67 17.93 29.04
C ASP A 331 22.38 17.41 27.62
N TYR A 332 21.99 16.15 27.46
CA TYR A 332 21.57 15.59 26.16
C TYR A 332 20.33 16.29 25.61
N VAL A 333 19.35 16.58 26.46
CA VAL A 333 18.12 17.31 26.07
C VAL A 333 18.43 18.76 25.71
N LEU A 334 19.28 19.43 26.51
CA LEU A 334 19.67 20.80 26.25
C LEU A 334 20.44 20.93 24.94
N ASN A 335 21.43 20.05 24.70
CA ASN A 335 22.20 20.02 23.46
C ASN A 335 21.29 19.79 22.25
N TYR A 336 20.44 18.76 22.29
CA TYR A 336 19.47 18.47 21.24
C TYR A 336 18.60 19.70 20.90
N LYS A 337 18.01 20.34 21.91
CA LYS A 337 17.15 21.52 21.70
C LYS A 337 17.90 22.73 21.16
N GLN A 338 19.16 22.93 21.58
CA GLN A 338 20.01 23.98 21.03
C GLN A 338 20.31 23.74 19.55
N LEU A 339 20.63 22.50 19.17
CA LEU A 339 20.85 22.11 17.78
C LEU A 339 19.59 22.29 16.93
N CYS A 340 18.40 21.93 17.43
CA CYS A 340 17.16 22.22 16.72
C CYS A 340 16.97 23.73 16.47
N ARG A 341 17.24 24.59 17.47
CA ARG A 341 17.12 26.06 17.31
C ARG A 341 18.16 26.62 16.34
N ALA A 342 19.39 26.11 16.39
CA ALA A 342 20.46 26.50 15.47
C ALA A 342 20.08 26.13 14.03
N HIS A 343 19.57 24.92 13.81
CA HIS A 343 19.11 24.46 12.49
C HIS A 343 17.91 25.27 11.97
N ILE A 344 16.94 25.58 12.83
CA ILE A 344 15.84 26.51 12.48
C ILE A 344 16.38 27.87 12.03
N ALA A 345 17.38 28.42 12.73
CA ALA A 345 17.99 29.70 12.36
C ALA A 345 18.72 29.61 11.00
N GLN A 346 19.40 28.50 10.72
CA GLN A 346 20.06 28.25 9.43
C GLN A 346 19.05 28.17 8.28
N LEU A 347 17.95 27.43 8.45
CA LEU A 347 16.91 27.31 7.41
C LEU A 347 16.13 28.62 7.17
N LYS A 348 16.11 29.53 8.14
CA LYS A 348 15.47 30.86 8.01
C LYS A 348 16.41 31.93 7.46
N ALA A 349 17.72 31.69 7.44
CA ALA A 349 18.67 32.66 6.91
C ALA A 349 18.41 32.83 5.40
N PRO A 350 18.30 34.07 4.88
CA PRO A 350 18.20 34.28 3.44
C PRO A 350 19.44 33.69 2.77
N GLU A 351 19.24 32.98 1.66
CA GLU A 351 20.36 32.58 0.79
C GLU A 351 21.15 33.85 0.47
N CYS A 352 22.39 33.95 0.93
CA CYS A 352 23.28 35.03 0.51
C CYS A 352 23.56 34.82 -0.98
N THR A 353 22.73 35.42 -1.83
CA THR A 353 23.08 35.70 -3.21
C THR A 353 24.32 36.57 -3.16
N ILE A 354 25.48 35.95 -3.41
CA ILE A 354 26.72 36.67 -3.66
C ILE A 354 26.46 37.46 -4.93
N VAL A 355 26.07 38.73 -4.77
CA VAL A 355 26.13 39.71 -5.85
C VAL A 355 27.62 39.93 -6.08
N LEU A 356 28.16 39.31 -7.12
CA LEU A 356 29.45 39.73 -7.68
C LEU A 356 29.20 41.12 -8.27
N GLU A 357 29.70 42.16 -7.60
CA GLU A 357 29.81 43.49 -8.21
C GLU A 357 30.94 43.44 -9.24
N ASP A 358 30.59 43.74 -10.49
CA ASP A 358 31.53 44.00 -11.60
C ASP A 358 32.23 45.37 -11.45
#